data_AF-A0A4Z0BFG5-F1
#
_entry.id   AF-A0A4Z0BFG5-F1
#
_cell.length_a   1.000
_cell.length_b   1.000
_cell.length_c   1.000
_cell.angle_alpha   90.00
_cell.angle_beta   90.00
_cell.angle_gamma   90.00
#
_symmetry.space_group_name_H-M   'P 1'
#
loop_
_entity.id
_entity.type
_entity.pdbx_description
1 polymer ?
#
loop_
_entity_poly.entity_id
_entity_poly.type
_entity_poly.pdbx_seq_one_letter_code
_entity_poly.pdbx_strand_id
1 'polypeptide(L)'
;MLYPLARTLHLIALLGVAAGAVGALLLLICIQRVMRESVQQAAGLSRVCSTFADAASRSALLMLVTGALLMAARDWSDWGKGWLLAKAVAFLALSGVALWLAKPSTRKLSAVLTAVARGTTDRRAAMAALRAATRICAAECLALVALVATSVLAPH
;
A
#
# COMPACT_ATOMS: atom_id res chain seq x y z
N MET A 1 0.24 -21.12 23.49
CA MET A 1 1.33 -20.18 23.13
C MET A 1 1.23 -19.58 21.72
N LEU A 2 0.34 -20.10 20.84
CA LEU A 2 0.17 -19.58 19.46
C LEU A 2 -0.37 -18.14 19.40
N TYR A 3 -1.28 -17.77 20.31
CA TYR A 3 -1.94 -16.47 20.31
C TYR A 3 -0.99 -15.24 20.43
N PRO A 4 -0.07 -15.15 21.41
CA PRO A 4 0.84 -14.01 21.52
C PRO A 4 1.79 -13.89 20.31
N LEU A 5 2.28 -15.01 19.79
CA LEU A 5 3.14 -15.01 18.60
C LEU A 5 2.37 -14.51 17.36
N ALA A 6 1.17 -15.04 17.12
CA ALA A 6 0.32 -14.63 16.02
C ALA A 6 -0.04 -13.13 16.10
N ARG A 7 -0.32 -12.62 17.31
CA ARG A 7 -0.58 -11.20 17.56
C ARG A 7 0.61 -10.31 17.22
N THR A 8 1.81 -10.68 17.69
CA THR A 8 3.03 -9.90 17.43
C THR A 8 3.34 -9.86 15.94
N LEU A 9 3.28 -11.00 15.25
CA LEU A 9 3.50 -11.07 13.81
C LEU A 9 2.44 -10.26 13.03
N HIS A 10 1.19 -10.26 13.48
CA HIS A 10 0.13 -9.47 12.87
C HIS A 10 0.36 -7.96 13.02
N LEU A 11 0.83 -7.50 14.18
CA LEU A 11 1.18 -6.09 14.40
C LEU A 11 2.40 -5.66 13.55
N ILE A 12 3.42 -6.52 13.43
CA ILE A 12 4.57 -6.27 12.55
C ILE A 12 4.12 -6.17 11.09
N ALA A 13 3.23 -7.07 10.67
CA ALA A 13 2.66 -7.04 9.32
C ALA A 13 1.88 -5.74 9.06
N LEU A 14 1.05 -5.33 10.01
CA LEU A 14 0.28 -4.08 9.94
C LEU A 14 1.19 -2.85 9.84
N LEU A 15 2.25 -2.79 10.66
CA LEU A 15 3.27 -1.75 10.59
C LEU A 15 3.96 -1.73 9.22
N GLY A 16 4.30 -2.90 8.68
CA GLY A 16 4.93 -3.02 7.36
C GLY A 16 4.03 -2.52 6.23
N VAL A 17 2.73 -2.84 6.28
CA VAL A 17 1.74 -2.31 5.31
C VAL A 17 1.66 -0.79 5.40
N ALA A 18 1.50 -0.25 6.61
CA ALA A 18 1.41 1.20 6.83
C ALA A 18 2.68 1.93 6.39
N ALA A 19 3.86 1.45 6.79
CA ALA A 19 5.15 2.04 6.42
C ALA A 19 5.38 1.97 4.90
N GLY A 20 5.03 0.86 4.26
CA GLY A 20 5.14 0.71 2.81
C GLY A 20 4.23 1.68 2.04
N ALA A 21 2.97 1.82 2.46
CA ALA A 21 2.00 2.73 1.84
C ALA A 21 2.41 4.21 2.03
N VAL A 22 2.73 4.62 3.26
CA VAL A 22 3.17 6.00 3.56
C VAL A 22 4.49 6.33 2.86
N GLY A 23 5.46 5.40 2.87
CA GLY A 23 6.73 5.55 2.17
C GLY A 23 6.55 5.73 0.67
N ALA A 24 5.68 4.93 0.03
CA ALA A 24 5.34 5.08 -1.37
C ALA A 24 4.71 6.44 -1.69
N LEU A 25 3.78 6.90 -0.85
CA LEU A 25 3.12 8.21 -1.01
C LEU A 25 4.14 9.37 -0.91
N LEU A 26 4.99 9.36 0.12
CA LEU A 26 6.03 10.37 0.31
C LEU A 26 7.00 10.40 -0.86
N LEU A 27 7.39 9.22 -1.36
CA LEU A 27 8.29 9.13 -2.51
C LEU A 27 7.63 9.65 -3.79
N LEU A 28 6.35 9.36 -4.03
CA LEU A 28 5.62 9.93 -5.17
C LEU A 28 5.54 11.46 -5.10
N ILE A 29 5.31 12.03 -3.91
CA ILE A 29 5.33 13.48 -3.69
C ILE A 29 6.74 14.04 -3.97
N CYS A 30 7.79 13.35 -3.53
CA CYS A 30 9.17 13.74 -3.80
C CYS A 30 9.48 13.71 -5.30
N ILE A 31 9.09 12.65 -6.01
CA ILE A 31 9.22 12.53 -7.47
C ILE A 31 8.49 13.69 -8.17
N GLN A 32 7.30 14.09 -7.71
CA GLN A 32 6.59 15.24 -8.30
C GLN A 32 7.34 16.55 -8.15
N ARG A 33 8.04 16.76 -7.02
CA ARG A 33 8.84 17.96 -6.76
C ARG A 33 10.11 17.93 -7.62
N VAL A 34 10.87 16.85 -7.54
CA VAL A 34 12.13 16.68 -8.28
C VAL A 34 11.92 16.70 -9.79
N MET A 35 10.81 16.15 -10.29
CA MET A 35 10.50 16.17 -11.72
C MET A 35 10.28 17.58 -12.27
N ARG A 36 10.09 18.62 -11.43
CA ARG A 36 10.08 20.04 -11.85
C ARG A 36 11.49 20.57 -12.13
N GLU A 37 12.51 19.98 -11.52
CA GLU A 37 13.91 20.39 -11.60
C GLU A 37 14.69 19.47 -12.55
N SER A 38 14.61 18.16 -12.35
CA SER A 38 15.32 17.15 -13.14
C SER A 38 14.48 15.88 -13.36
N VAL A 39 14.15 15.60 -14.62
CA VAL A 39 13.43 14.37 -15.00
C VAL A 39 14.30 13.12 -14.81
N GLN A 40 15.62 13.24 -15.01
CA GLN A 40 16.54 12.11 -14.86
C GLN A 40 16.63 11.64 -13.40
N GLN A 41 16.68 12.57 -12.45
CA GLN A 41 16.65 12.23 -11.02
C GLN A 41 15.30 11.62 -10.61
N ALA A 42 14.19 12.16 -11.12
CA ALA A 42 12.85 11.61 -10.90
C ALA A 42 12.72 10.16 -11.42
N ALA A 43 13.31 9.86 -12.58
CA ALA A 43 13.35 8.50 -13.12
C ALA A 43 14.17 7.54 -12.23
N GLY A 44 15.30 8.00 -11.67
CA GLY A 44 16.08 7.23 -10.69
C GLY A 44 15.28 6.89 -9.43
N LEU A 45 14.62 7.88 -8.85
CA LEU A 45 13.77 7.72 -7.65
C LEU A 45 12.57 6.78 -7.89
N SER A 46 12.04 6.73 -9.12
CA SER A 46 10.90 5.85 -9.44
C SER A 46 11.16 4.37 -9.18
N ARG A 47 12.41 3.91 -9.30
CA ARG A 47 12.80 2.51 -9.02
C ARG A 47 12.65 2.16 -7.54
N VAL A 48 12.90 3.12 -6.65
CA VAL A 48 12.72 2.93 -5.21
C VAL A 48 11.23 2.77 -4.88
N CYS A 49 10.34 3.39 -5.66
CA CYS A 49 8.90 3.32 -5.45
C CYS A 49 8.35 1.90 -5.62
N SER A 50 8.89 1.11 -6.54
CA SER A 50 8.51 -0.31 -6.67
C SER A 50 8.91 -1.15 -5.45
N THR A 51 10.02 -0.81 -4.78
CA THR A 51 10.47 -1.52 -3.58
C THR A 51 9.49 -1.32 -2.42
N PHE A 52 9.01 -0.08 -2.21
CA PHE A 52 7.99 0.20 -1.18
C PHE A 52 6.66 -0.51 -1.47
N ALA A 53 6.22 -0.52 -2.73
CA ALA A 53 5.00 -1.23 -3.13
C ALA A 53 5.11 -2.75 -2.92
N ASP A 54 6.27 -3.34 -3.23
CA ASP A 54 6.52 -4.77 -2.99
C ASP A 54 6.63 -5.09 -1.49
N ALA A 55 7.27 -4.23 -0.70
CA ALA A 55 7.32 -4.36 0.76
C ALA A 55 5.91 -4.34 1.37
N ALA A 56 5.08 -3.35 0.99
CA ALA A 56 3.69 -3.26 1.42
C ALA A 56 2.89 -4.52 1.04
N SER A 57 3.09 -5.05 -0.17
CA SER A 57 2.42 -6.27 -0.64
C SER A 57 2.81 -7.51 0.19
N ARG A 58 4.10 -7.66 0.50
CA ARG A 58 4.60 -8.78 1.33
C ARG A 58 4.08 -8.68 2.76
N SER A 59 4.06 -7.47 3.32
CA SER A 59 3.50 -7.22 4.64
C SER A 59 1.98 -7.48 4.67
N ALA A 60 1.25 -7.14 3.61
CA ALA A 60 -0.19 -7.44 3.50
C ALA A 60 -0.45 -8.95 3.48
N LEU A 61 0.35 -9.72 2.75
CA LEU A 61 0.28 -11.19 2.76
C LEU A 61 0.57 -11.76 4.15
N LEU A 62 1.62 -11.27 4.82
CA LEU A 62 1.93 -11.67 6.19
C LEU A 62 0.76 -11.33 7.13
N MET A 63 0.11 -10.19 6.93
CA MET A 63 -1.04 -9.75 7.73
C MET A 63 -2.23 -10.68 7.58
N LEU A 64 -2.53 -11.15 6.35
CA LEU A 64 -3.58 -12.13 6.08
C LEU A 64 -3.30 -13.47 6.77
N VAL A 65 -2.08 -13.99 6.62
CA VAL A 65 -1.68 -15.28 7.21
C VAL A 65 -1.76 -15.21 8.74
N THR A 66 -1.21 -14.15 9.33
CA THR A 66 -1.21 -13.97 10.79
C THR A 66 -2.61 -13.66 11.34
N GLY A 67 -3.46 -12.99 10.56
CA GLY A 67 -4.88 -12.82 10.87
C GLY A 67 -5.62 -14.15 10.92
N ALA A 68 -5.39 -15.03 9.94
CA ALA A 68 -5.95 -16.38 9.94
C ALA A 68 -5.44 -17.22 11.13
N LEU A 69 -4.16 -17.10 11.49
CA LEU A 69 -3.59 -17.75 12.68
C LEU A 69 -4.22 -17.25 13.98
N LEU A 70 -4.46 -15.94 14.11
CA LEU A 70 -5.18 -15.36 15.25
C LEU A 70 -6.61 -15.89 15.35
N MET A 71 -7.28 -16.05 14.21
CA MET A 71 -8.63 -16.62 14.15
C MET A 71 -8.65 -18.10 14.56
N ALA A 72 -7.72 -18.89 14.04
CA ALA A 72 -7.58 -20.29 14.41
C ALA A 72 -7.24 -20.47 15.90
N ALA A 73 -6.41 -19.59 16.47
CA ALA A 73 -6.09 -19.59 17.89
C ALA A 73 -7.27 -19.21 18.81
N ARG A 74 -8.39 -18.74 18.25
CA ARG A 74 -9.63 -18.39 18.95
C ARG A 74 -10.81 -19.29 18.54
N ASP A 75 -10.51 -20.47 17.99
CA ASP A 75 -11.49 -21.45 17.52
C ASP A 75 -12.53 -20.88 16.55
N TRP A 76 -12.17 -19.86 15.77
CA TRP A 76 -13.07 -19.21 14.81
C TRP A 76 -14.35 -18.61 15.43
N SER A 77 -14.45 -18.56 16.76
CA SER A 77 -15.62 -18.07 17.50
C SER A 77 -15.98 -16.61 17.16
N ASP A 78 -14.98 -15.80 16.84
CA ASP A 78 -15.15 -14.40 16.44
C ASP A 78 -15.60 -14.21 14.97
N TRP A 79 -15.62 -15.27 14.14
CA TRP A 79 -15.96 -15.19 12.70
C TRP A 79 -17.45 -14.98 12.44
N GLY A 80 -18.31 -15.29 13.43
CA GLY A 80 -19.74 -14.97 13.39
C GLY A 80 -20.05 -13.48 13.58
N LYS A 81 -19.06 -12.66 13.96
CA LYS A 81 -19.25 -11.22 14.14
C LYS A 81 -19.11 -10.53 12.79
N GLY A 82 -20.22 -10.04 12.24
CA GLY A 82 -20.27 -9.39 10.92
C GLY A 82 -19.25 -8.25 10.73
N TRP A 83 -18.82 -7.60 11.80
CA TRP A 83 -17.78 -6.55 11.74
C TRP A 83 -16.39 -7.09 11.35
N LEU A 84 -16.06 -8.33 11.70
CA LEU A 84 -14.75 -8.93 11.44
C LEU A 84 -14.67 -9.43 9.98
N LEU A 85 -15.78 -10.01 9.49
CA LEU A 85 -15.95 -10.33 8.07
C LEU A 85 -15.90 -9.07 7.20
N ALA A 86 -16.61 -8.01 7.58
CA ALA A 86 -16.58 -6.73 6.87
C ALA A 86 -15.16 -6.14 6.78
N LYS A 87 -14.37 -6.22 7.86
CA LYS A 87 -12.96 -5.78 7.85
C LYS A 87 -12.08 -6.63 6.95
N ALA A 88 -12.25 -7.95 6.97
CA ALA A 88 -11.49 -8.86 6.09
C ALA A 88 -11.82 -8.60 4.61
N VAL A 89 -13.10 -8.46 4.28
CA VAL A 89 -13.56 -8.13 2.91
C VAL A 89 -13.06 -6.74 2.49
N ALA A 90 -13.17 -5.73 3.35
CA ALA A 90 -12.67 -4.39 3.06
C ALA A 90 -11.15 -4.39 2.86
N PHE A 91 -10.39 -5.13 3.67
CA PHE A 91 -8.94 -5.25 3.51
C PHE A 91 -8.57 -6.00 2.22
N LEU A 92 -9.27 -7.08 1.88
CA LEU A 92 -9.07 -7.81 0.63
C LEU A 92 -9.44 -6.97 -0.59
N ALA A 93 -10.54 -6.21 -0.52
CA ALA A 93 -10.94 -5.28 -1.57
C ALA A 93 -9.89 -4.17 -1.75
N LEU A 94 -9.42 -3.55 -0.66
CA LEU A 94 -8.39 -2.51 -0.69
C LEU A 94 -7.05 -3.05 -1.18
N SER A 95 -6.62 -4.22 -0.70
CA SER A 95 -5.37 -4.86 -1.11
C SER A 95 -5.44 -5.35 -2.56
N GLY A 96 -6.60 -5.86 -2.98
CA GLY A 96 -6.88 -6.27 -4.36
C GLY A 96 -6.86 -5.08 -5.31
N VAL A 97 -7.53 -3.99 -4.94
CA VAL A 97 -7.48 -2.70 -5.65
C VAL A 97 -6.05 -2.19 -5.72
N ALA A 98 -5.27 -2.22 -4.63
CA ALA A 98 -3.87 -1.80 -4.65
C ALA A 98 -2.99 -2.69 -5.54
N LEU A 99 -3.20 -4.02 -5.52
CA LEU A 99 -2.48 -4.95 -6.39
C LEU A 99 -2.84 -4.76 -7.87
N TRP A 100 -4.10 -4.49 -8.19
CA TRP A 100 -4.61 -4.31 -9.56
C TRP A 100 -4.43 -2.92 -10.14
N LEU A 101 -4.51 -1.86 -9.33
CA LEU A 101 -4.38 -0.47 -9.78
C LEU A 101 -2.99 0.09 -9.47
N ALA A 102 -2.48 -0.06 -8.25
CA ALA A 102 -1.23 0.59 -7.85
C ALA A 102 0.03 -0.10 -8.43
N LYS A 103 0.07 -1.45 -8.45
CA LYS A 103 1.24 -2.21 -8.95
C LYS A 103 1.51 -2.05 -10.45
N PRO A 104 0.51 -2.10 -11.36
CA PRO A 104 0.75 -1.72 -12.74
C PRO A 104 1.01 -0.23 -12.88
N SER A 105 0.47 0.63 -12.00
CA SER A 105 0.74 2.07 -12.07
C SER A 105 2.21 2.41 -11.77
N THR A 106 2.87 1.80 -10.78
CA THR A 106 4.25 2.16 -10.41
C THR A 106 5.28 1.69 -11.44
N ARG A 107 5.10 0.49 -12.02
CA ARG A 107 5.93 0.02 -13.14
C ARG A 107 5.69 0.85 -14.40
N LYS A 108 4.43 1.14 -14.74
CA LYS A 108 4.08 2.04 -15.85
C LYS A 108 4.63 3.45 -15.61
N LEU A 109 4.57 3.95 -14.37
CA LEU A 109 5.09 5.25 -13.98
C LEU A 109 6.61 5.30 -14.15
N SER A 110 7.35 4.26 -13.74
CA SER A 110 8.79 4.17 -13.96
C SER A 110 9.14 4.13 -15.46
N ALA A 111 8.39 3.38 -16.26
CA ALA A 111 8.54 3.36 -17.71
C ALA A 111 8.25 4.73 -18.35
N VAL A 112 7.16 5.39 -17.95
CA VAL A 112 6.78 6.73 -18.42
C VAL A 112 7.83 7.77 -18.03
N LEU A 113 8.31 7.77 -16.79
CA LEU A 113 9.36 8.68 -16.32
C LEU A 113 10.68 8.45 -17.07
N THR A 114 11.01 7.18 -17.35
CA THR A 114 12.19 6.83 -18.16
C THR A 114 12.03 7.28 -19.61
N ALA A 115 10.84 7.15 -20.20
CA ALA A 115 10.54 7.60 -21.55
C ALA A 115 10.61 9.14 -21.69
N VAL A 116 10.15 9.88 -20.68
CA VAL A 116 10.29 11.35 -20.61
C VAL A 116 11.76 11.74 -20.44
N ALA A 117 12.53 11.01 -19.60
CA ALA A 117 13.97 11.26 -19.45
C ALA A 117 14.76 11.04 -20.75
N ARG A 118 14.26 10.19 -21.65
CA ARG A 118 14.79 9.95 -22.99
C ARG A 118 14.23 10.90 -24.06
N GLY A 119 13.36 11.84 -23.70
CA GLY A 119 12.74 12.79 -24.62
C GLY A 119 11.65 12.19 -25.53
N THR A 120 11.24 10.95 -25.31
CA THR A 120 10.27 10.23 -26.16
C THR A 120 8.80 10.46 -25.77
N THR A 121 8.54 11.24 -24.72
CA THR A 121 7.18 11.48 -24.19
C THR A 121 7.06 12.86 -23.56
N ASP A 122 5.89 13.48 -23.68
CA ASP A 122 5.61 14.80 -23.08
C ASP A 122 5.62 14.73 -21.53
N ARG A 123 6.40 15.64 -20.94
CA ARG A 123 6.51 15.86 -19.49
C ARG A 123 5.16 16.19 -18.85
N ARG A 124 4.24 16.86 -19.56
CA ARG A 124 2.90 17.19 -19.03
C ARG A 124 2.05 15.94 -18.81
N ALA A 125 2.04 15.02 -19.78
CA ALA A 125 1.33 13.75 -19.67
C ALA A 125 1.85 12.90 -18.51
N ALA A 126 3.18 12.84 -18.34
CA ALA A 126 3.81 12.14 -17.23
C ALA A 126 3.49 12.77 -15.87
N MET A 127 3.42 14.11 -15.78
CA MET A 127 3.01 14.80 -14.56
C MET A 127 1.55 14.53 -14.19
N ALA A 128 0.66 14.41 -15.19
CA ALA A 128 -0.73 14.04 -14.97
C ALA A 128 -0.85 12.60 -14.42
N ALA A 129 -0.14 11.65 -15.03
CA ALA A 129 -0.09 10.26 -14.55
C ALA A 129 0.46 10.15 -13.13
N LEU A 130 1.53 10.90 -12.83
CA LEU A 130 2.13 10.94 -11.50
C LEU A 130 1.16 11.51 -10.44
N ARG A 131 0.41 12.57 -10.75
CA ARG A 131 -0.62 13.12 -9.86
C ARG A 131 -1.76 12.14 -9.61
N ALA A 132 -2.20 11.43 -10.65
CA ALA A 132 -3.23 10.40 -10.52
C ALA A 132 -2.78 9.26 -9.60
N ALA A 133 -1.55 8.76 -9.79
CA ALA A 133 -0.96 7.73 -8.94
C ALA A 133 -0.85 8.18 -7.47
N THR A 134 -0.41 9.42 -7.22
CA THR A 134 -0.35 9.98 -5.85
C THR A 134 -1.73 10.07 -5.20
N ARG A 135 -2.79 10.46 -5.94
CA ARG A 135 -4.15 10.52 -5.38
C ARG A 135 -4.67 9.13 -5.01
N ILE A 136 -4.44 8.13 -5.85
CA ILE A 136 -4.83 6.74 -5.57
C ILE A 136 -4.11 6.24 -4.32
N CYS A 137 -2.79 6.42 -4.25
CA CYS A 137 -1.98 6.01 -3.10
C CYS A 137 -2.40 6.77 -1.82
N ALA A 138 -2.76 8.06 -1.91
CA ALA A 138 -3.29 8.82 -0.78
C ALA A 138 -4.65 8.29 -0.30
N ALA A 139 -5.53 7.92 -1.22
CA ALA A 139 -6.82 7.30 -0.89
C ALA A 139 -6.63 5.93 -0.21
N GLU A 140 -5.68 5.13 -0.69
CA GLU A 140 -5.32 3.84 -0.07
C GLU A 140 -4.77 4.03 1.36
N CYS A 141 -3.86 5.00 1.56
CA CYS A 141 -3.37 5.34 2.89
C CYS A 141 -4.51 5.77 3.84
N LEU A 142 -5.42 6.63 3.37
CA LEU A 142 -6.59 7.06 4.15
C LEU A 142 -7.50 5.88 4.50
N ALA A 143 -7.77 5.00 3.54
CA ALA A 143 -8.60 3.81 3.76
C ALA A 143 -7.94 2.83 4.74
N LEU A 144 -6.62 2.62 4.64
CA LEU A 144 -5.84 1.82 5.60
C LEU A 144 -5.90 2.42 7.00
N VAL A 145 -5.68 3.73 7.14
CA VAL A 145 -5.78 4.42 8.44
C VAL A 145 -7.19 4.32 9.02
N ALA A 146 -8.24 4.49 8.20
CA ALA A 146 -9.62 4.34 8.64
C ALA A 146 -9.93 2.90 9.09
N LEU A 147 -9.44 1.89 8.35
CA LEU A 147 -9.57 0.49 8.72
C LEU A 147 -8.84 0.18 10.04
N VAL A 148 -7.64 0.71 10.22
CA VAL A 148 -6.85 0.55 11.45
C VAL A 148 -7.54 1.26 12.62
N ALA A 149 -7.94 2.52 12.47
CA ALA A 149 -8.62 3.28 13.51
C ALA A 149 -9.93 2.59 13.96
N THR A 150 -10.74 2.11 13.02
CA THR A 150 -11.98 1.36 13.33
C THR A 150 -11.71 -0.07 13.85
N SER A 151 -10.50 -0.60 13.67
CA SER A 151 -10.06 -1.86 14.27
C SER A 151 -9.58 -1.73 15.71
N VAL A 152 -9.02 -0.58 16.10
CA VAL A 152 -8.61 -0.27 17.47
C VAL A 152 -9.77 0.26 18.33
N LEU A 153 -10.77 0.90 17.72
CA LEU A 153 -11.91 1.53 18.40
C LEU A 153 -13.17 0.66 18.53
N ALA A 154 -13.12 -0.64 18.19
CA ALA A 154 -14.30 -1.48 18.39
C ALA A 154 -14.59 -1.64 19.91
N PRO A 155 -15.82 -1.36 20.38
CA PRO A 155 -16.16 -1.49 21.79
C PRO A 155 -16.03 -2.96 22.20
N HIS A 156 -15.34 -3.17 23.32
CA HIS A 156 -15.32 -4.43 24.05
C HIS A 156 -16.70 -4.76 24.61
#